data_AF-A0A9P8FF14-F1
#
_entry.id   AF-A0A9P8FF14-F1
#
_cell.length_a   1.000
_cell.length_b   1.000
_cell.length_c   1.000
_cell.angle_alpha   90.00
_cell.angle_beta   90.00
_cell.angle_gamma   90.00
#
_symmetry.space_group_name_H-M   'P 1'
#
loop_
_entity.id
_entity.type
_entity.pdbx_description
1 polymer ?
#
loop_
_entity_poly.entity_id
_entity_poly.type
_entity_poly.pdbx_seq_one_letter_code
_entity_poly.pdbx_strand_id
1 'polypeptide(L)'
;MQLSLSKSVQAATVLALLVSTAQAHEHHEDKIPEGAAISPDPLDTTLWVHILVQIFAWGILFPTGMVLGIVRSRWHVPVQITATGLAILGYLLGHAHKGRQFSKNVHAQYAPWLMMMVFAQAIMGIFLKLHIERGFMGKIRKWIVSGH
;
A
#
# COMPACT_ATOMS: atom_id res chain seq x y z
N MET A 1 -12.61 -37.36 -8.13
CA MET A 1 -13.95 -36.77 -7.92
C MET A 1 -13.76 -35.35 -7.39
N GLN A 2 -13.84 -34.32 -8.24
CA GLN A 2 -13.76 -32.93 -7.79
C GLN A 2 -15.15 -32.49 -7.32
N LEU A 3 -15.33 -32.28 -6.02
CA LEU A 3 -16.55 -31.64 -5.51
C LEU A 3 -16.55 -30.17 -5.95
N SER A 4 -17.43 -29.83 -6.90
CA SER A 4 -17.71 -28.44 -7.26
C SER A 4 -18.73 -27.87 -6.26
N LEU A 5 -18.31 -26.88 -5.48
CA LEU A 5 -19.20 -26.13 -4.58
C LEU A 5 -20.22 -25.33 -5.40
N SER A 6 -21.46 -25.27 -4.93
CA SER A 6 -22.51 -24.51 -5.60
C SER A 6 -22.19 -23.00 -5.59
N LYS A 7 -22.65 -22.28 -6.62
CA LYS A 7 -22.43 -20.84 -6.77
C LYS A 7 -22.88 -20.04 -5.54
N SER A 8 -23.93 -20.50 -4.86
CA SER A 8 -24.45 -19.89 -3.64
C SER A 8 -23.48 -20.04 -2.47
N VAL A 9 -22.82 -21.19 -2.34
CA VAL A 9 -21.81 -21.42 -1.30
C VAL A 9 -20.56 -20.61 -1.60
N GLN A 10 -20.14 -20.52 -2.87
CA GLN A 10 -19.03 -19.64 -3.27
C GLN A 10 -19.32 -18.17 -2.94
N ALA A 11 -20.52 -17.68 -3.25
CA ALA A 11 -20.92 -16.31 -2.94
C ALA A 11 -20.98 -16.04 -1.44
N ALA A 12 -21.49 -16.99 -0.65
CA ALA A 12 -21.52 -16.89 0.81
C ALA A 12 -20.10 -16.87 1.42
N THR A 13 -19.18 -17.69 0.89
CA THR A 13 -17.79 -17.69 1.33
C THR A 13 -17.09 -16.37 0.99
N VAL A 14 -17.30 -15.84 -0.22
CA VAL A 14 -16.75 -14.51 -0.60
C VAL A 14 -17.31 -13.42 0.31
N LEU A 15 -18.61 -13.43 0.58
CA LEU A 15 -19.24 -12.46 1.47
C LEU A 15 -18.73 -12.56 2.92
N ALA A 16 -18.55 -13.77 3.44
CA ALA A 16 -17.99 -14.00 4.77
C ALA A 16 -16.55 -13.51 4.89
N LEU A 17 -15.73 -13.71 3.85
CA LEU A 17 -14.37 -13.19 3.78
C LEU A 17 -14.32 -11.66 3.68
N LEU A 18 -15.31 -11.03 3.04
CA LEU A 18 -15.41 -9.56 2.97
C LEU A 18 -15.95 -8.94 4.26
N VAL A 19 -16.80 -9.66 5.01
CA VAL A 19 -17.30 -9.21 6.31
C VAL A 19 -16.22 -9.32 7.39
N SER A 20 -15.40 -10.37 7.37
CA SER A 20 -14.31 -10.53 8.34
C SER A 20 -13.21 -9.48 8.18
N THR A 21 -12.97 -8.98 6.96
CA THR A 21 -12.02 -7.87 6.74
C THR A 21 -12.54 -6.52 7.24
N ALA A 22 -13.86 -6.31 7.31
CA ALA A 22 -14.45 -5.07 7.83
C ALA A 22 -14.43 -4.97 9.37
N GLN A 23 -14.42 -6.11 10.08
CA GLN A 23 -14.44 -6.17 11.54
C GLN A 23 -13.05 -6.06 12.21
N ALA A 24 -11.95 -6.16 11.46
CA ALA A 24 -10.60 -6.21 12.02
C ALA A 24 -10.01 -4.84 12.45
N HIS A 25 -10.79 -3.75 12.46
CA HIS A 25 -10.28 -2.42 12.78
C HIS A 25 -10.48 -2.08 14.27
N GLU A 26 -9.72 -2.74 15.17
CA GLU A 26 -9.52 -2.21 16.52
C GLU A 26 -8.41 -1.15 16.49
N HIS A 27 -8.75 0.08 16.84
CA HIS A 27 -7.75 1.12 17.13
C HIS A 27 -7.33 1.01 18.60
N HIS A 28 -6.09 0.60 18.84
CA HIS A 28 -5.51 0.45 20.18
C HIS A 28 -5.18 1.83 20.81
N GLU A 29 -6.19 2.65 21.13
CA GLU A 29 -5.98 3.92 21.85
C GLU A 29 -6.03 3.76 23.39
N ASP A 30 -6.32 2.56 23.90
CA ASP A 30 -6.61 2.27 25.32
C ASP A 30 -5.49 2.63 26.31
N LYS A 31 -4.26 2.83 25.81
CA LYS A 31 -3.05 3.10 26.61
C LYS A 31 -2.59 4.55 26.56
N ILE A 32 -3.31 5.43 25.88
CA ILE A 32 -2.95 6.85 25.74
C ILE A 32 -3.59 7.62 26.91
N PRO A 33 -2.81 8.30 27.77
CA PRO A 33 -3.37 9.15 28.81
C PRO A 33 -4.26 10.26 28.23
N GLU A 34 -5.31 10.64 28.96
CA GLU A 34 -6.19 11.74 28.52
C GLU A 34 -5.37 13.03 28.27
N GLY A 35 -5.61 13.66 27.11
CA GLY A 35 -4.90 14.86 26.68
C GLY A 35 -3.48 14.63 26.14
N ALA A 36 -2.98 13.39 26.12
CA ALA A 36 -1.69 13.05 25.52
C ALA A 36 -1.84 12.62 24.05
N ALA A 37 -0.80 12.83 23.25
CA ALA A 37 -0.77 12.41 21.85
C ALA A 37 -0.20 10.98 21.65
N ILE A 38 0.54 10.48 22.64
CA ILE A 38 1.27 9.20 22.58
C ILE A 38 1.17 8.47 23.93
N SER A 39 1.26 7.14 23.90
CA SER A 39 1.45 6.34 25.12
C SER A 39 2.89 6.46 25.64
N PRO A 40 3.13 6.20 26.95
CA PRO A 40 4.48 6.27 27.53
C PRO A 40 5.39 5.11 27.08
N ASP A 41 4.85 4.09 26.41
CA ASP A 41 5.63 2.95 25.94
C ASP A 41 6.76 3.39 24.99
N PRO A 42 7.89 2.66 24.96
CA PRO A 42 8.93 2.91 23.98
C PRO A 42 8.48 2.54 22.56
N LEU A 43 9.21 3.04 21.56
CA LEU A 43 9.11 2.51 20.20
C LEU A 43 9.66 1.08 20.21
N ASP A 44 8.83 0.11 19.81
CA ASP A 44 9.27 -1.28 19.70
C ASP A 44 10.11 -1.50 18.43
N THR A 45 10.77 -2.65 18.34
CA THR A 45 11.58 -3.01 17.18
C THR A 45 10.76 -3.00 15.88
N THR A 46 9.50 -3.44 15.92
CA THR A 46 8.61 -3.46 14.75
C THR A 46 8.39 -2.06 14.20
N LEU A 47 8.13 -1.08 15.07
CA LEU A 47 7.93 0.31 14.69
C LEU A 47 9.23 0.96 14.21
N TRP A 48 10.38 0.63 14.82
CA TRP A 48 11.68 1.05 14.30
C TRP A 48 11.95 0.52 12.89
N VAL A 49 11.67 -0.76 12.63
CA VAL A 49 11.82 -1.34 11.30
C VAL A 49 10.85 -0.68 10.32
N HIS A 50 9.59 -0.45 10.70
CA HIS A 50 8.65 0.34 9.90
C HIS A 50 9.25 1.69 9.49
N ILE A 51 9.76 2.47 10.44
CA ILE A 51 10.31 3.81 10.18
C ILE A 51 11.48 3.72 9.18
N LEU A 52 12.45 2.85 9.45
CA LEU A 52 13.65 2.74 8.62
C LEU A 52 13.33 2.25 7.20
N VAL A 53 12.46 1.24 7.07
CA VAL A 53 12.03 0.72 5.76
C VAL A 53 11.25 1.78 4.99
N GLN A 54 10.33 2.51 5.64
CA GLN A 54 9.54 3.55 4.96
C GLN A 54 10.41 4.74 4.54
N ILE A 55 11.36 5.18 5.36
CA ILE A 55 12.31 6.23 4.97
C ILE A 55 13.12 5.78 3.76
N PHE A 56 13.62 4.54 3.75
CA PHE A 56 14.39 4.03 2.62
C PHE A 56 13.52 3.90 1.36
N ALA A 57 12.31 3.37 1.47
CA ALA A 57 11.40 3.21 0.33
C ALA A 57 10.95 4.56 -0.24
N TRP A 58 10.37 5.44 0.58
CA TRP A 58 9.79 6.72 0.13
C TRP A 58 10.82 7.83 -0.05
N GLY A 59 11.83 7.89 0.82
CA GLY A 59 12.85 8.94 0.77
C GLY A 59 13.94 8.69 -0.26
N ILE A 60 14.23 7.42 -0.60
CA ILE A 60 15.36 7.06 -1.47
C ILE A 60 14.89 6.31 -2.72
N LEU A 61 14.25 5.15 -2.57
CA LEU A 61 13.98 4.28 -3.73
C LEU A 61 12.94 4.85 -4.68
N PHE A 62 11.79 5.33 -4.20
CA PHE A 62 10.75 5.93 -5.05
C PHE A 62 11.28 7.14 -5.85
N PRO A 63 11.95 8.15 -5.24
CA PRO A 63 12.57 9.25 -5.97
C PRO A 63 13.58 8.78 -7.01
N THR A 64 14.45 7.83 -6.64
CA THR A 64 15.43 7.24 -7.57
C THR A 64 14.72 6.57 -8.75
N GLY A 65 13.69 5.76 -8.47
CA GLY A 65 12.84 5.13 -9.48
C GLY A 65 12.22 6.16 -10.42
N MET A 66 11.64 7.24 -9.90
CA MET A 66 11.06 8.32 -10.71
C MET A 66 12.09 8.98 -11.62
N VAL A 67 13.28 9.34 -11.10
CA VAL A 67 14.37 9.93 -11.90
C VAL A 67 14.80 8.96 -13.01
N LEU A 68 14.97 7.67 -12.69
CA LEU A 68 15.27 6.63 -13.68
C LEU A 68 14.19 6.54 -14.77
N GLY A 69 12.92 6.76 -14.42
CA GLY A 69 11.81 6.81 -15.37
C GLY A 69 11.92 7.98 -16.34
N ILE A 70 12.23 9.17 -15.82
CA ILE A 70 12.42 10.39 -16.62
C ILE A 70 13.55 10.21 -17.63
N VAL A 71 14.69 9.66 -17.21
CA VAL A 71 15.84 9.39 -18.11
C VAL A 71 15.67 8.11 -18.94
N ARG A 72 14.50 7.47 -18.91
CA ARG A 72 14.15 6.24 -19.67
C ARG A 72 15.10 5.07 -19.41
N SER A 73 15.59 4.95 -18.18
CA SER A 73 16.42 3.82 -17.76
C SER A 73 15.59 2.56 -17.56
N ARG A 74 16.10 1.41 -18.02
CA ARG A 74 15.49 0.09 -17.76
C ARG A 74 15.37 -0.25 -16.28
N TRP A 75 16.15 0.42 -15.41
CA TRP A 75 16.13 0.23 -13.96
C TRP A 75 14.94 0.88 -13.26
N HIS A 76 14.21 1.77 -13.93
CA HIS A 76 12.99 2.38 -13.37
C HIS A 76 12.03 1.34 -12.81
N VAL A 77 11.65 0.35 -13.64
CA VAL A 77 10.64 -0.64 -13.25
C VAL A 77 11.11 -1.56 -12.11
N PRO A 78 12.32 -2.17 -12.16
CA PRO A 78 12.82 -2.96 -11.04
C PRO A 78 12.87 -2.18 -9.71
N VAL A 79 13.37 -0.93 -9.73
CA VAL A 79 13.47 -0.10 -8.53
C VAL A 79 12.08 0.24 -7.96
N GLN A 80 11.11 0.60 -8.81
CA GLN A 80 9.75 0.90 -8.38
C GLN A 80 9.04 -0.33 -7.80
N ILE A 81 9.28 -1.53 -8.34
CA ILE A 81 8.76 -2.80 -7.81
C ILE A 81 9.34 -3.05 -6.42
N THR A 82 10.67 -2.93 -6.27
CA THR A 82 11.34 -3.09 -4.97
C THR A 82 10.83 -2.07 -3.94
N ALA A 83 10.73 -0.80 -4.32
CA ALA A 83 10.21 0.26 -3.47
C ALA A 83 8.77 -0.03 -3.02
N THR A 84 7.91 -0.46 -3.96
CA THR A 84 6.51 -0.80 -3.67
C THR A 84 6.40 -1.99 -2.70
N GLY A 85 7.20 -3.05 -2.91
CA GLY A 85 7.23 -4.20 -2.00
C GLY A 85 7.66 -3.81 -0.58
N LEU A 86 8.70 -2.99 -0.46
CA LEU A 86 9.15 -2.46 0.84
C LEU A 86 8.12 -1.52 1.47
N ALA A 87 7.43 -0.69 0.70
CA ALA A 87 6.39 0.19 1.21
C ALA A 87 5.17 -0.58 1.73
N ILE A 88 4.77 -1.66 1.05
CA ILE A 88 3.72 -2.58 1.54
C ILE A 88 4.17 -3.26 2.84
N LEU A 89 5.39 -3.79 2.89
CA LEU A 89 5.95 -4.39 4.11
C LEU A 89 5.95 -3.37 5.26
N GLY A 90 6.47 -2.18 5.01
CA GLY A 90 6.47 -1.07 5.97
C GLY A 90 5.05 -0.74 6.43
N TYR A 91 4.08 -0.62 5.51
CA TYR A 91 2.69 -0.32 5.83
C TYR A 91 2.11 -1.36 6.81
N LEU A 92 2.34 -2.65 6.56
CA LEU A 92 1.89 -3.74 7.45
C LEU A 92 2.57 -3.67 8.82
N LEU A 93 3.88 -3.44 8.88
CA LEU A 93 4.61 -3.29 10.15
C LEU A 93 4.09 -2.13 10.99
N GLY A 94 3.70 -1.03 10.34
CA GLY A 94 3.09 0.14 10.99
C GLY A 94 1.71 -0.12 11.59
N HIS A 95 1.02 -1.19 11.18
CA HIS A 95 -0.25 -1.62 11.80
C HIS A 95 -0.04 -2.78 12.79
N ALA A 96 1.07 -3.51 12.68
CA ALA A 96 1.36 -4.68 13.50
C ALA A 96 2.12 -4.37 14.80
N HIS A 97 2.68 -3.15 14.95
CA HIS A 97 3.43 -2.79 16.15
C HIS A 97 2.57 -2.85 17.42
N LYS A 98 3.21 -3.14 18.56
CA LYS A 98 2.55 -3.30 19.87
C LYS A 98 3.16 -2.43 20.97
N GLY A 99 4.23 -1.70 20.66
CA GLY A 99 4.82 -0.67 21.53
C GLY A 99 3.98 0.61 21.57
N ARG A 100 4.66 1.76 21.54
CA ARG A 100 4.04 3.10 21.57
C ARG A 100 2.79 3.22 20.71
N GLN A 101 1.70 3.67 21.31
CA GLN A 101 0.47 4.03 20.63
C GLN A 101 0.45 5.51 20.29
N PHE A 102 -0.27 5.85 19.23
CA PHE A 102 -0.40 7.21 18.73
C PHE A 102 -1.88 7.53 18.59
N SER A 103 -2.28 8.69 19.11
CA SER A 103 -3.62 9.21 18.88
C SER A 103 -3.86 9.43 17.39
N LYS A 104 -5.13 9.49 16.99
CA LYS A 104 -5.56 9.88 15.65
C LYS A 104 -4.74 11.06 15.10
N ASN A 105 -3.98 10.81 14.04
CA ASN A 105 -3.06 11.79 13.45
C ASN A 105 -3.13 11.77 11.91
N VAL A 106 -2.58 12.81 11.28
CA VAL A 106 -2.61 12.98 9.82
C VAL A 106 -1.80 11.90 9.11
N HIS A 107 -0.68 11.47 9.68
CA HIS A 107 0.16 10.43 9.08
C HIS A 107 -0.62 9.12 8.89
N ALA A 108 -1.26 8.63 9.96
CA ALA A 108 -2.07 7.41 9.92
C ALA A 108 -3.30 7.56 9.01
N GLN A 109 -3.96 8.72 9.02
CA GLN A 109 -5.13 8.97 8.15
C GLN A 109 -4.77 9.07 6.67
N TYR A 110 -3.58 9.59 6.36
CA TYR A 110 -3.13 9.79 4.98
C TYR A 110 -2.56 8.50 4.36
N ALA A 111 -1.97 7.61 5.16
CA ALA A 111 -1.31 6.41 4.66
C ALA A 111 -2.19 5.54 3.73
N PRO A 112 -3.47 5.24 4.03
CA PRO A 112 -4.34 4.48 3.11
C PRO A 112 -4.55 5.17 1.76
N TRP A 113 -4.68 6.50 1.75
CA TRP A 113 -4.81 7.29 0.52
C TRP A 113 -3.54 7.20 -0.32
N LEU A 114 -2.37 7.35 0.33
CA LEU A 114 -1.08 7.21 -0.34
C LEU A 114 -0.90 5.81 -0.95
N MET A 115 -1.27 4.76 -0.22
CA MET A 115 -1.18 3.38 -0.72
C MET A 115 -2.13 3.14 -1.90
N MET A 116 -3.34 3.70 -1.87
CA MET A 116 -4.28 3.62 -2.99
C MET A 116 -3.74 4.33 -4.23
N MET A 117 -3.09 5.49 -4.08
CA MET A 117 -2.45 6.19 -5.20
C MET A 117 -1.32 5.37 -5.82
N VAL A 118 -0.46 4.75 -5.00
CA VAL A 118 0.61 3.86 -5.52
C VAL A 118 0.03 2.64 -6.21
N PHE A 119 -1.06 2.07 -5.69
CA PHE A 119 -1.75 0.96 -6.36
C PHE A 119 -2.28 1.37 -7.74
N ALA A 120 -2.91 2.55 -7.86
CA ALA A 120 -3.34 3.09 -9.14
C ALA A 120 -2.15 3.32 -10.09
N GLN A 121 -1.04 3.88 -9.58
CA GLN A 121 0.18 4.09 -10.35
C GLN A 121 0.79 2.78 -10.85
N ALA A 122 0.78 1.72 -10.04
CA ALA A 122 1.24 0.40 -10.46
C ALA A 122 0.36 -0.18 -11.59
N ILE A 123 -0.97 -0.05 -11.50
CA ILE A 123 -1.89 -0.49 -12.56
C ILE A 123 -1.63 0.27 -13.86
N MET A 124 -1.51 1.60 -13.80
CA MET A 124 -1.20 2.43 -14.97
C MET A 124 0.16 2.06 -15.57
N GLY A 125 1.19 1.89 -14.74
CA GLY A 125 2.52 1.48 -15.18
C GLY A 125 2.52 0.12 -15.87
N ILE A 126 1.79 -0.87 -15.34
CA ILE A 126 1.61 -2.18 -15.97
C ILE A 126 0.91 -2.01 -17.32
N PHE A 127 -0.21 -1.27 -17.37
CA PHE A 127 -0.93 -1.01 -18.61
C PHE A 127 -0.02 -0.40 -19.69
N LEU A 128 0.79 0.60 -19.34
CA LEU A 128 1.71 1.24 -20.27
C LEU A 128 2.83 0.30 -20.72
N LYS A 129 3.31 -0.59 -19.84
CA LYS A 129 4.33 -1.60 -20.13
C LYS A 129 3.83 -2.69 -21.10
N LEU A 130 2.51 -2.93 -21.17
CA LEU A 130 1.91 -3.88 -22.10
C LEU A 130 1.84 -3.37 -23.55
N HIS A 131 2.17 -2.12 -23.82
CA HIS A 131 2.20 -1.53 -25.17
C HIS A 131 0.90 -1.73 -25.97
N ILE A 132 -0.25 -1.57 -25.31
CA ILE A 132 -1.56 -1.69 -25.96
C ILE A 132 -1.86 -0.40 -26.74
N GLU A 133 -1.68 -0.43 -28.07
CA GLU A 133 -1.78 0.76 -28.92
C GLU A 133 -3.04 0.80 -29.81
N ARG A 134 -3.83 -0.27 -29.86
CA ARG A 134 -5.00 -0.39 -30.75
C ARG A 134 -6.32 -0.46 -29.98
N GLY A 135 -7.42 -0.21 -30.69
CA GLY A 135 -8.78 -0.30 -30.15
C GLY A 135 -9.10 0.78 -29.12
N PHE A 136 -10.10 0.52 -28.27
CA PHE A 136 -10.52 1.44 -27.21
C PHE A 136 -9.38 1.70 -26.20
N MET A 137 -8.65 0.66 -25.81
CA MET A 137 -7.51 0.76 -24.89
C MET A 137 -6.38 1.65 -25.45
N GLY A 138 -6.10 1.57 -26.75
CA GLY A 138 -5.18 2.49 -27.41
C GLY A 138 -5.62 3.95 -27.36
N LYS A 139 -6.93 4.23 -27.48
CA LYS A 139 -7.48 5.60 -27.39
C LYS A 139 -7.31 6.22 -26.00
N ILE A 140 -7.47 5.43 -24.93
CA ILE A 140 -7.32 5.91 -23.55
C ILE A 140 -5.86 6.04 -23.13
N ARG A 141 -4.93 5.35 -23.81
CA ARG A 141 -3.49 5.34 -23.49
C ARG A 141 -2.91 6.75 -23.31
N LYS A 142 -3.28 7.72 -24.15
CA LYS A 142 -2.78 9.10 -24.04
C LYS A 142 -3.10 9.75 -22.69
N TRP A 143 -4.27 9.46 -22.14
CA TRP A 143 -4.69 9.98 -20.85
C TRP A 143 -3.96 9.28 -19.71
N ILE A 144 -3.73 7.96 -19.85
CA ILE A 144 -2.96 7.17 -18.88
C ILE A 144 -1.50 7.61 -18.86
N VAL A 145 -0.89 7.92 -20.00
CA VAL A 145 0.48 8.49 -20.05
C VAL A 145 0.55 9.85 -19.36
N SER A 146 -0.50 10.66 -19.43
CA SER A 146 -0.52 11.97 -18.77
C SER A 146 -0.79 11.88 -17.26
N GLY A 147 -1.51 10.84 -16.81
CA GLY A 147 -1.85 10.63 -15.41
C GLY A 147 -0.84 9.77 -14.64
N HIS A 148 -0.05 8.97 -15.34
CA HIS A 148 1.08 8.21 -14.80
C HIS A 148 2.32 9.08 -14.68
#